data_AF-A0A843FJC8-F1
#
_entry.id   AF-A0A843FJC8-F1
#
_cell.length_a   1.000
_cell.length_b   1.000
_cell.length_c   1.000
_cell.angle_alpha   90.00
_cell.angle_beta   90.00
_cell.angle_gamma   90.00
#
_symmetry.space_group_name_H-M   'P 1'
#
loop_
_entity.id
_entity.type
_entity.pdbx_description
1 polymer ?
#
loop_
_entity_poly.entity_id
_entity_poly.type
_entity_poly.pdbx_seq_one_letter_code
_entity_poly.pdbx_strand_id
1 'polypeptide(L)'
;EGKMGALEALKRLNPNNFENILIRSLDKTETLASRFRHCAGRSLMTLRRYKGHEKSVGSQQVRGKILLKYIQEMDNNFPILKESRREATEDYMDIKNAKRVISWISSGEMEIKTINTIIPSPFAFNLVSQGYLEVLKQNDKSEFTKRMHRAIIEKIKEQMENDYY
;
A
#
# COMPACT_ATOMS: atom_id res chain seq x y z
N GLU A 1 6.44 -16.00 16.40
CA GLU A 1 5.51 -16.36 15.31
C GLU A 1 6.17 -15.99 13.98
N GLY A 2 6.29 -16.95 13.06
CA GLY A 2 7.08 -16.81 11.83
C GLY A 2 6.45 -15.83 10.85
N LYS A 3 7.27 -15.00 10.18
CA LYS A 3 6.82 -14.13 9.09
C LYS A 3 6.30 -15.00 7.95
N MET A 4 5.02 -14.85 7.62
CA MET A 4 4.40 -15.51 6.47
C MET A 4 4.92 -14.89 5.17
N GLY A 5 5.22 -15.71 4.16
CA GLY A 5 5.60 -15.23 2.84
C GLY A 5 4.43 -14.52 2.15
N ALA A 6 4.71 -13.51 1.32
CA ALA A 6 3.66 -12.70 0.65
C ALA A 6 2.73 -13.56 -0.23
N LEU A 7 3.29 -14.51 -0.98
CA LEU A 7 2.53 -15.46 -1.79
C LEU A 7 1.62 -16.37 -0.95
N GLU A 8 2.14 -16.84 0.19
CA GLU A 8 1.36 -17.68 1.11
C GLU A 8 0.21 -16.88 1.74
N ALA A 9 0.47 -15.64 2.14
CA ALA A 9 -0.55 -14.73 2.65
C ALA A 9 -1.64 -14.46 1.61
N LEU A 10 -1.26 -14.24 0.35
CA LEU A 10 -2.20 -14.00 -0.73
C LEU A 10 -3.07 -15.24 -1.03
N LYS A 11 -2.50 -16.44 -1.00
CA LYS A 11 -3.25 -17.71 -1.17
C LYS A 11 -4.28 -17.96 -0.06
N ARG A 12 -4.11 -17.36 1.12
CA ARG A 12 -5.07 -17.46 2.23
C ARG A 12 -6.22 -16.46 2.12
N LEU A 13 -6.11 -15.47 1.22
CA LEU A 13 -7.19 -14.52 0.97
C LEU A 13 -8.28 -15.17 0.12
N ASN A 14 -9.53 -14.92 0.49
CA ASN A 14 -10.71 -15.29 -0.27
C ASN A 14 -11.75 -14.16 -0.18
N PRO A 15 -12.80 -14.17 -1.01
CA PRO A 15 -13.79 -13.10 -1.02
C PRO A 15 -14.53 -12.89 0.32
N ASN A 16 -14.57 -13.91 1.18
CA ASN A 16 -15.28 -13.87 2.46
C ASN A 16 -14.43 -13.26 3.58
N ASN A 17 -13.11 -13.45 3.56
CA ASN A 17 -12.21 -12.99 4.61
C ASN A 17 -11.48 -11.68 4.27
N PHE A 18 -11.36 -11.33 2.99
CA PHE A 18 -10.55 -10.22 2.51
C PHE A 18 -10.88 -8.89 3.19
N GLU A 19 -12.16 -8.52 3.23
CA GLU A 19 -12.62 -7.24 3.77
C GLU A 19 -12.30 -7.10 5.26
N ASN A 20 -12.56 -8.16 6.04
CA ASN A 20 -12.23 -8.19 7.47
C ASN A 20 -10.73 -8.08 7.72
N ILE A 21 -9.91 -8.75 6.91
CA ILE A 21 -8.45 -8.68 7.01
C ILE A 21 -7.96 -7.28 6.63
N LEU A 22 -8.50 -6.69 5.57
CA LEU A 22 -8.15 -5.34 5.12
C LEU A 22 -8.46 -4.31 6.22
N ILE A 23 -9.66 -4.32 6.78
CA ILE A 23 -10.07 -3.39 7.85
C ILE A 23 -9.12 -3.50 9.06
N ARG A 24 -8.82 -4.71 9.52
CA ARG A 24 -7.89 -4.94 10.64
C ARG A 24 -6.46 -4.50 10.33
N SER A 25 -6.03 -4.66 9.09
CA SER A 25 -4.69 -4.26 8.66
C SER A 25 -4.58 -2.74 8.54
N LEU A 26 -5.67 -2.10 8.10
CA LEU A 26 -5.78 -0.66 7.93
C LEU A 26 -5.63 0.10 9.26
N ASP A 27 -6.05 -0.50 10.38
CA ASP A 27 -5.96 0.11 11.71
C ASP A 27 -4.53 0.52 12.12
N LYS A 28 -3.51 -0.10 11.52
CA LYS A 28 -2.09 0.17 11.80
C LYS A 28 -1.42 1.08 10.76
N THR A 29 -2.20 1.67 9.85
CA THR A 29 -1.67 2.43 8.71
C THR A 29 -1.75 3.94 8.90
N GLU A 30 -0.82 4.66 8.27
CA GLU A 30 -0.91 6.12 8.18
C GLU A 30 -2.10 6.57 7.32
N THR A 31 -2.53 5.74 6.36
CA THR A 31 -3.70 6.00 5.53
C THR A 31 -4.95 6.22 6.39
N LEU A 32 -5.21 5.33 7.35
CA LEU A 32 -6.32 5.52 8.28
C LEU A 32 -6.13 6.75 9.16
N ALA A 33 -4.94 6.93 9.74
CA ALA A 33 -4.65 8.07 10.61
C ALA A 33 -4.89 9.42 9.91
N SER A 34 -4.49 9.52 8.64
CA SER A 34 -4.70 10.70 7.82
C SER A 34 -6.19 10.92 7.53
N ARG A 35 -6.90 9.88 7.03
CA ARG A 35 -8.35 9.96 6.75
C ARG A 35 -9.16 10.31 8.00
N PHE A 36 -8.81 9.71 9.13
CA PHE A 36 -9.42 10.01 10.43
C PHE A 36 -9.25 11.46 10.84
N ARG A 37 -8.04 12.01 10.73
CA ARG A 37 -7.80 13.43 11.01
C ARG A 37 -8.63 14.35 10.09
N HIS A 38 -8.78 13.99 8.82
CA HIS A 38 -9.63 14.75 7.90
C HIS A 38 -11.12 14.68 8.29
N CYS A 39 -11.65 13.48 8.55
CA CYS A 39 -13.04 13.28 8.98
C CYS A 39 -13.32 13.98 10.32
N ALA A 40 -12.43 13.85 11.30
CA ALA A 40 -12.53 14.51 12.60
C ALA A 40 -12.47 16.05 12.48
N GLY A 41 -11.71 16.57 11.52
CA GLY A 41 -11.68 18.01 11.22
C GLY A 41 -12.96 18.50 10.55
N ARG A 42 -13.52 17.73 9.60
CA ARG A 42 -14.76 18.10 8.88
C ARG A 42 -16.01 17.99 9.76
N SER A 43 -16.02 17.06 10.71
CA SER A 43 -17.10 16.89 11.69
C SER A 43 -16.99 17.83 12.90
N LEU A 44 -16.00 18.74 12.91
CA LEU A 44 -15.72 19.65 14.03
C LEU A 44 -15.36 18.93 15.35
N MET A 45 -15.05 17.63 15.31
CA MET A 45 -14.57 16.86 16.45
C MET A 45 -13.20 17.35 16.93
N THR A 46 -12.40 17.91 16.02
CA THR A 46 -11.12 18.56 16.36
C THR A 46 -11.11 19.99 15.85
N LEU A 47 -10.67 20.91 16.72
CA LEU A 47 -10.55 22.32 16.38
C LEU A 47 -9.18 22.61 15.75
N ARG A 48 -9.20 23.25 14.57
CA ARG A 48 -7.98 23.74 13.88
C ARG A 48 -7.50 25.09 14.43
N ARG A 49 -8.44 25.90 14.91
CA ARG A 49 -8.24 27.19 15.57
C ARG A 49 -8.89 27.17 16.93
N TYR A 50 -8.20 27.67 17.94
CA TYR A 50 -8.75 27.81 19.28
C TYR A 50 -8.30 29.14 19.88
N LYS A 51 -9.28 29.97 20.27
CA LYS A 51 -9.06 31.31 20.85
C LYS A 51 -8.08 32.16 20.03
N GLY A 52 -8.29 32.23 18.71
CA GLY A 52 -7.45 33.03 17.80
C GLY A 52 -6.11 32.39 17.42
N HIS A 53 -5.71 31.27 18.02
CA HIS A 53 -4.47 30.58 17.68
C HIS A 53 -4.71 29.39 16.75
N GLU A 54 -3.95 29.33 15.66
CA GLU A 54 -3.88 28.15 14.79
C GLU A 54 -2.99 27.06 15.37
N LYS A 55 -3.45 25.81 15.28
CA LYS A 55 -2.62 24.64 15.61
C LYS A 55 -1.75 24.29 14.41
N SER A 56 -0.45 24.10 14.64
CA SER A 56 0.47 23.62 13.61
C SER A 56 0.04 22.26 13.04
N VAL A 57 0.39 21.99 11.78
CA VAL A 57 0.06 20.74 11.09
C VAL A 57 0.59 19.53 11.86
N GLY A 58 1.83 19.59 12.34
CA GLY A 58 2.43 18.52 13.15
C GLY A 58 1.67 18.27 14.46
N SER A 59 1.22 19.33 15.14
CA SER A 59 0.38 19.17 16.35
C SER A 59 -0.95 18.50 16.04
N GLN A 60 -1.60 18.85 14.92
CA GLN A 60 -2.85 18.22 14.48
C GLN A 60 -2.65 16.74 14.12
N GLN A 61 -1.51 16.37 13.50
CA GLN A 61 -1.17 14.98 13.20
C GLN A 61 -1.00 14.15 14.47
N VAL A 62 -0.19 14.62 15.43
CA VAL A 62 0.05 13.91 16.69
C VAL A 62 -1.26 13.73 17.47
N ARG A 63 -2.03 14.81 17.65
CA ARG A 63 -3.33 14.75 18.35
C ARG A 63 -4.35 13.87 17.64
N GLY A 64 -4.38 13.89 16.30
CA GLY A 64 -5.26 13.05 15.51
C GLY A 64 -4.98 11.56 15.70
N LYS A 65 -3.69 11.17 15.75
CA LYS A 65 -3.29 9.77 16.04
C LYS A 65 -3.66 9.33 17.45
N ILE A 66 -3.44 10.20 18.44
CA ILE A 66 -3.83 9.94 19.83
C ILE A 66 -5.35 9.73 19.91
N LEU A 67 -6.12 10.63 19.30
CA LEU A 67 -7.58 10.56 19.28
C LEU A 67 -8.11 9.29 18.57
N LEU A 68 -7.51 8.93 17.44
CA LEU A 68 -7.83 7.68 16.73
C LEU A 68 -7.66 6.47 17.65
N LYS A 69 -6.52 6.37 18.33
CA LYS A 69 -6.23 5.26 19.25
C LYS A 69 -7.28 5.16 20.36
N TYR A 70 -7.61 6.29 21.00
CA TYR A 70 -8.65 6.32 22.05
C TYR A 70 -10.01 5.86 21.53
N ILE A 71 -10.41 6.27 20.32
CA ILE A 71 -11.70 5.85 19.76
C ILE A 71 -11.69 4.37 19.41
N GLN A 72 -10.62 3.84 18.83
CA GLN A 72 -10.51 2.42 18.51
C GLN A 72 -10.62 1.54 19.77
N GLU A 73 -10.08 2.01 20.89
CA GLU A 73 -10.19 1.32 22.20
C GLU A 73 -11.59 1.46 22.82
N MET A 74 -12.27 2.58 22.61
CA MET A 74 -13.58 2.88 23.19
C MET A 74 -14.74 2.23 22.42
N ASP A 75 -14.84 2.49 21.12
CA ASP A 75 -15.90 2.00 20.25
C ASP A 75 -15.43 1.88 18.81
N ASN A 76 -15.31 0.63 18.36
CA ASN A 76 -14.91 0.32 16.99
C ASN A 76 -15.96 0.73 15.93
N ASN A 77 -17.19 1.02 16.35
CA ASN A 77 -18.29 1.47 15.51
C ASN A 77 -18.51 2.98 15.54
N PHE A 78 -17.61 3.75 16.18
CA PHE A 78 -17.72 5.20 16.25
C PHE A 78 -17.91 5.82 14.84
N PRO A 79 -18.91 6.69 14.61
CA PRO A 79 -19.28 7.13 13.27
C PRO A 79 -18.12 7.71 12.45
N ILE A 80 -17.29 8.55 13.06
CA ILE A 80 -16.13 9.16 12.38
C ILE A 80 -15.08 8.11 12.03
N LEU A 81 -14.90 7.08 12.86
CA LEU A 81 -13.98 5.98 12.56
C LEU A 81 -14.51 5.12 11.41
N LYS A 82 -15.82 4.78 11.41
CA LYS A 82 -16.46 4.05 10.29
C LYS A 82 -16.35 4.81 8.98
N GLU A 83 -16.61 6.12 9.01
CA GLU A 83 -16.45 7.00 7.84
C GLU A 83 -15.02 6.99 7.32
N SER A 84 -14.04 7.11 8.23
CA SER A 84 -12.63 7.13 7.87
C SER A 84 -12.16 5.82 7.25
N ARG A 85 -12.68 4.69 7.74
CA ARG A 85 -12.44 3.37 7.14
C ARG A 85 -13.06 3.29 5.76
N ARG A 86 -14.32 3.74 5.58
CA ARG A 86 -14.98 3.78 4.27
C ARG A 86 -14.19 4.60 3.26
N GLU A 87 -13.79 5.83 3.60
CA GLU A 87 -12.98 6.67 2.69
C GLU A 87 -11.63 6.01 2.36
N ALA A 88 -11.01 5.32 3.31
CA ALA A 88 -9.75 4.64 3.08
C ALA A 88 -9.91 3.40 2.17
N THR A 89 -10.95 2.59 2.37
CA THR A 89 -11.14 1.34 1.62
C THR A 89 -11.82 1.54 0.28
N GLU A 90 -12.82 2.42 0.20
CA GLU A 90 -13.60 2.65 -1.02
C GLU A 90 -12.99 3.76 -1.87
N ASP A 91 -12.79 4.95 -1.31
CA ASP A 91 -12.40 6.13 -2.11
C ASP A 91 -10.90 6.13 -2.46
N TYR A 92 -10.04 5.53 -1.62
CA TYR A 92 -8.60 5.50 -1.84
C TYR A 92 -8.06 4.18 -2.41
N MET A 93 -8.59 3.02 -2.00
CA MET A 93 -8.03 1.70 -2.36
C MET A 93 -8.85 0.87 -3.37
N ASP A 94 -10.12 1.21 -3.62
CA ASP A 94 -11.05 0.43 -4.44
C ASP A 94 -11.19 -1.04 -3.99
N ILE A 95 -11.77 -1.21 -2.80
CA ILE A 95 -12.07 -2.54 -2.22
C ILE A 95 -12.97 -3.40 -3.14
N LYS A 96 -13.84 -2.78 -3.95
CA LYS A 96 -14.80 -3.52 -4.79
C LYS A 96 -14.08 -4.27 -5.90
N ASN A 97 -13.19 -3.61 -6.64
CA ASN A 97 -12.42 -4.27 -7.68
C ASN A 97 -11.33 -5.19 -7.11
N ALA A 98 -10.74 -4.86 -5.96
CA ALA A 98 -9.83 -5.78 -5.26
C ALA A 98 -10.51 -7.11 -4.91
N LYS A 99 -11.76 -7.07 -4.41
CA LYS A 99 -12.56 -8.28 -4.11
C LYS A 99 -12.84 -9.11 -5.36
N ARG A 100 -13.06 -8.48 -6.52
CA ARG A 100 -13.24 -9.18 -7.81
C ARG A 100 -11.97 -9.92 -8.21
N VAL A 101 -10.80 -9.28 -8.12
CA VAL A 101 -9.50 -9.92 -8.41
C VAL A 101 -9.27 -11.13 -7.51
N ILE A 102 -9.55 -11.01 -6.20
CA ILE A 102 -9.44 -12.14 -5.27
C ILE A 102 -10.43 -13.26 -5.62
N SER A 103 -11.61 -12.92 -6.13
CA SER A 103 -12.58 -13.92 -6.59
C SER A 103 -12.07 -14.67 -7.83
N TRP A 104 -11.44 -13.97 -8.79
CA TRP A 104 -10.82 -14.60 -9.96
C TRP A 104 -9.66 -15.52 -9.58
N ILE A 105 -8.82 -15.09 -8.64
CA ILE A 105 -7.74 -15.93 -8.11
C ILE A 105 -8.31 -17.16 -7.40
N SER A 106 -9.33 -16.98 -6.54
CA SER A 106 -9.93 -18.06 -5.76
C SER A 106 -10.72 -19.07 -6.59
N SER A 107 -11.26 -18.66 -7.74
CA SER A 107 -11.99 -19.53 -8.68
C SER A 107 -11.07 -20.22 -9.69
N GLY A 108 -9.80 -19.79 -9.79
CA GLY A 108 -8.87 -20.28 -10.80
C GLY A 108 -8.98 -19.60 -12.16
N GLU A 109 -9.87 -18.61 -12.32
CA GLU A 109 -9.94 -17.76 -13.52
C GLU A 109 -8.68 -16.90 -13.71
N MET A 110 -7.95 -16.63 -12.63
CA MET A 110 -6.66 -15.93 -12.63
C MET A 110 -5.58 -16.77 -11.96
N GLU A 111 -4.54 -17.13 -12.72
CA GLU A 111 -3.39 -17.87 -12.22
C GLU A 111 -2.30 -16.93 -11.68
N ILE A 112 -1.61 -17.36 -10.63
CA ILE A 112 -0.44 -16.67 -10.09
C ILE A 112 0.81 -17.50 -10.35
N LYS A 113 1.71 -16.95 -11.17
CA LYS A 113 3.02 -17.55 -11.45
C LYS A 113 4.12 -16.82 -10.70
N THR A 114 5.06 -17.59 -10.15
CA THR A 114 6.26 -17.05 -9.51
C THR A 114 7.43 -17.26 -10.46
N ILE A 115 8.09 -16.16 -10.84
CA ILE A 115 9.26 -16.18 -11.71
C ILE A 115 10.40 -15.56 -10.92
N ASN A 116 11.45 -16.34 -10.70
CA ASN A 116 12.66 -15.87 -10.02
C ASN A 116 13.68 -15.43 -11.08
N THR A 117 14.11 -14.18 -10.99
CA THR A 117 15.05 -13.59 -11.95
C THR A 117 16.27 -13.02 -11.24
N ILE A 118 17.46 -13.22 -11.82
CA ILE A 118 18.71 -12.65 -11.31
C ILE A 118 18.74 -11.12 -11.52
N ILE A 119 18.18 -10.66 -12.65
CA ILE A 119 18.03 -9.25 -13.02
C ILE A 119 16.53 -8.95 -13.07
N PRO A 120 16.03 -7.80 -12.56
CA PRO A 120 14.62 -7.47 -12.63
C PRO A 120 14.12 -7.47 -14.07
N SER A 121 12.91 -7.98 -14.29
CA SER A 121 12.25 -7.91 -15.59
C SER A 121 12.01 -6.45 -16.02
N PRO A 122 11.79 -6.16 -17.32
CA PRO A 122 11.43 -4.81 -17.78
C PRO A 122 10.25 -4.20 -17.02
N PHE A 123 9.24 -5.02 -16.71
CA PHE A 123 8.08 -4.62 -15.91
C PHE A 123 8.42 -4.32 -14.45
N ALA A 124 9.30 -5.11 -13.84
CA ALA A 124 9.70 -4.94 -12.44
C ALA A 124 10.76 -3.85 -12.25
N PHE A 125 11.52 -3.49 -13.29
CA PHE A 125 12.68 -2.62 -13.18
C PHE A 125 12.37 -1.27 -12.53
N ASN A 126 11.28 -0.62 -12.95
CA ASN A 126 10.89 0.67 -12.38
C ASN A 126 10.52 0.56 -10.90
N LEU A 127 9.79 -0.50 -10.51
CA LEU A 127 9.41 -0.73 -9.11
C LEU A 127 10.63 -0.99 -8.22
N VAL A 128 11.54 -1.85 -8.68
CA VAL A 128 12.77 -2.18 -7.95
C VAL A 128 13.68 -0.94 -7.86
N SER A 129 13.82 -0.19 -8.95
CA SER A 129 14.68 0.99 -9.01
C SER A 129 14.23 2.07 -8.04
N GLN A 130 12.93 2.28 -7.83
CA GLN A 130 12.45 3.28 -6.86
C GLN A 130 13.03 3.04 -5.45
N GLY A 131 13.05 1.79 -4.98
CA GLY A 131 13.63 1.47 -3.66
C GLY A 131 15.16 1.57 -3.61
N TYR A 132 15.87 1.08 -4.65
CA TYR A 132 17.34 1.11 -4.66
C TYR A 132 17.91 2.52 -4.89
N LEU A 133 17.26 3.32 -5.73
CA LEU A 133 17.73 4.67 -6.06
C LEU A 133 17.62 5.62 -4.87
N GLU A 134 16.75 5.38 -3.88
CA GLU A 134 16.69 6.21 -2.67
C GLU A 134 17.98 6.18 -1.85
N VAL A 135 18.71 5.06 -1.88
CA VAL A 135 19.95 4.86 -1.11
C VAL A 135 21.18 5.43 -1.82
N LEU A 136 21.09 5.65 -3.14
CA LEU A 136 22.22 6.10 -3.97
C LEU A 136 22.37 7.62 -4.01
N LYS A 137 23.60 8.10 -4.20
CA LYS A 137 23.87 9.52 -4.51
C LYS A 137 23.34 9.86 -5.91
N GLN A 138 22.98 11.12 -6.15
CA GLN A 138 22.37 11.52 -7.43
C GLN A 138 23.19 11.16 -8.68
N ASN A 139 24.52 11.29 -8.64
CA ASN A 139 25.38 10.93 -9.77
C ASN A 139 25.34 9.41 -10.04
N ASP A 140 25.34 8.60 -8.97
CA ASP A 140 25.34 7.13 -9.04
C ASP A 140 23.99 6.59 -9.55
N LYS A 141 22.89 7.32 -9.34
CA LYS A 141 21.54 6.94 -9.82
C LYS A 141 21.46 6.81 -11.33
N SER A 142 22.06 7.77 -12.05
CA SER A 142 22.01 7.81 -13.52
C SER A 142 22.82 6.65 -14.13
N GLU A 143 24.02 6.41 -13.60
CA GLU A 143 24.86 5.31 -14.04
C GLU A 143 24.26 3.95 -13.73
N PHE A 144 23.71 3.77 -12.52
CA PHE A 144 23.00 2.56 -12.13
C PHE A 144 21.85 2.25 -13.10
N THR A 145 21.02 3.25 -13.39
CA THR A 145 19.87 3.10 -14.29
C THR A 145 20.30 2.67 -15.69
N LYS A 146 21.34 3.32 -16.24
CA LYS A 146 21.89 2.97 -17.57
C LYS A 146 22.45 1.56 -17.59
N ARG A 147 23.21 1.16 -16.56
CA ARG A 147 23.80 -0.18 -16.47
C ARG A 147 22.73 -1.26 -16.38
N MET A 148 21.73 -1.07 -15.53
CA MET A 148 20.63 -2.02 -15.38
C MET A 148 19.80 -2.13 -16.66
N HIS A 149 19.52 -1.01 -17.32
CA HIS A 149 18.81 -1.01 -18.59
C HIS A 149 19.57 -1.79 -19.68
N ARG A 150 20.89 -1.61 -19.79
CA ARG A 150 21.74 -2.40 -20.71
C ARG A 150 21.65 -3.89 -20.41
N ALA A 151 21.81 -4.28 -19.15
CA ALA A 151 21.75 -5.68 -18.74
C ALA A 151 20.38 -6.32 -19.02
N ILE A 152 19.30 -5.57 -18.88
CA ILE A 152 17.95 -6.02 -19.25
C ILE A 152 17.83 -6.22 -20.77
N ILE A 153 18.32 -5.28 -21.59
CA ILE A 153 18.30 -5.41 -23.05
C ILE A 153 19.11 -6.61 -23.51
N GLU A 154 20.32 -6.79 -22.98
CA GLU A 154 21.17 -7.95 -23.27
C GLU A 154 20.43 -9.25 -22.94
N LYS A 155 19.76 -9.30 -21.78
CA LYS A 155 19.03 -10.49 -21.38
C LYS A 155 17.84 -10.82 -22.29
N ILE A 156 17.13 -9.80 -22.77
CA ILE A 156 16.04 -9.97 -23.73
C ILE A 156 16.59 -10.51 -25.05
N LYS A 157 17.72 -9.97 -25.53
CA LYS A 157 18.35 -10.46 -26.77
C LYS A 157 18.75 -11.93 -26.67
N GLU A 158 19.40 -12.32 -25.57
CA GLU A 158 19.75 -13.72 -25.31
C GLU A 158 18.51 -14.63 -25.30
N GLN A 159 17.40 -14.20 -24.68
CA GLN A 159 16.17 -15.00 -24.68
C GLN A 159 15.57 -15.13 -26.08
N MET A 160 15.52 -14.02 -26.84
CA MET A 160 15.01 -14.06 -28.21
C MET A 160 15.84 -15.02 -29.07
N GLU A 161 17.16 -14.96 -29.02
CA GLU A 161 18.02 -15.89 -29.77
C GLU A 161 17.75 -17.36 -29.41
N ASN A 162 17.53 -17.68 -28.13
CA ASN A 162 17.21 -19.04 -27.70
C ASN A 162 15.80 -19.52 -28.09
N ASP A 163 14.84 -18.61 -28.32
CA ASP A 163 13.48 -18.98 -28.74
C ASP A 163 13.39 -19.25 -30.26
N TYR A 164 14.40 -18.84 -31.04
CA TYR A 164 14.47 -19.05 -32.51
C TYR A 164 15.31 -20.27 -32.93
N TYR A 165 15.91 -21.00 -31.99
CA TYR A 165 16.65 -22.26 -32.22
C TYR A 165 16.04 -23.41 -31.43
#